data_AF-A0A918R3D1-F1
#
_entry.id   AF-A0A918R3D1-F1
#
_cell.length_a   1.000
_cell.length_b   1.000
_cell.length_c   1.000
_cell.angle_alpha   90.00
_cell.angle_beta   90.00
_cell.angle_gamma   90.00
#
_symmetry.space_group_name_H-M   'P 1'
#
loop_
_entity.id
_entity.type
_entity.pdbx_description
1 polymer ?
#
loop_
_entity_poly.entity_id
_entity_poly.type
_entity_poly.pdbx_seq_one_letter_code
_entity_poly.pdbx_strand_id
1 'polypeptide(L)'
;MPDTFDPDTFDADGFAELVARQRAVDEAHDRVVQLRETYGPPAHAPWTGAQRETYETAWRAWRDLARETQAAVEAYARRAGRPRTVVQAEVERAAQQSPEE
;
A
#
# COMPACT_ATOMS: atom_id res chain seq x y z
N MET A 1 30.48 5.52 27.17
CA MET A 1 29.89 6.22 26.01
C MET A 1 28.62 5.48 25.63
N PRO A 2 27.48 6.15 25.47
CA PRO A 2 26.18 5.47 25.44
C PRO A 2 25.89 4.89 24.05
N ASP A 3 25.87 3.56 23.95
CA ASP A 3 25.16 2.85 22.89
C ASP A 3 23.80 2.47 23.49
N THR A 4 22.88 3.44 23.52
CA THR A 4 21.48 3.18 23.88
C THR A 4 20.81 2.72 22.61
N PHE A 5 20.70 1.41 22.45
CA PHE A 5 19.80 0.79 21.48
C PHE A 5 18.38 1.13 21.93
N ASP A 6 17.87 2.29 21.47
CA ASP A 6 16.54 2.74 21.81
C ASP A 6 15.54 1.95 20.95
N PRO A 7 14.75 1.04 21.54
CA PRO A 7 13.83 0.20 20.78
C PRO A 7 12.67 1.00 20.17
N ASP A 8 12.43 2.23 20.64
CA ASP A 8 11.31 3.09 20.24
C ASP A 8 11.50 3.66 18.82
N THR A 9 12.73 4.06 18.47
CA THR A 9 13.05 4.63 17.15
C THR A 9 12.80 3.65 16.00
N PHE A 10 13.16 2.37 16.18
CA PHE A 10 12.93 1.34 15.16
C PHE A 10 11.45 1.09 14.89
N ASP A 11 10.58 1.32 15.86
CA ASP A 11 9.13 1.19 15.68
C ASP A 11 8.56 2.41 14.93
N ALA A 12 9.12 3.59 15.12
CA ALA A 12 8.75 4.80 14.38
C ALA A 12 9.21 4.74 12.91
N ASP A 13 10.47 4.37 12.64
CA ASP A 13 10.99 4.19 11.28
C ASP A 13 10.28 3.04 10.54
N GLY A 14 10.01 1.95 11.25
CA GLY A 14 9.25 0.82 10.71
C GLY A 14 7.82 1.21 10.34
N PHE A 15 7.13 1.97 11.19
CA PHE A 15 5.78 2.45 10.89
C PHE A 15 5.77 3.44 9.72
N ALA A 16 6.71 4.39 9.69
CA ALA A 16 6.83 5.35 8.58
C ALA A 16 7.08 4.64 7.23
N GLU A 17 7.89 3.58 7.22
CA GLU A 17 8.08 2.75 6.04
C GLU A 17 6.78 2.05 5.61
N LEU A 18 6.00 1.50 6.55
CA LEU A 18 4.70 0.91 6.23
C LEU A 18 3.73 1.92 5.61
N VAL A 19 3.70 3.15 6.14
CA VAL A 19 2.88 4.24 5.59
C VAL A 19 3.33 4.60 4.18
N ALA A 20 4.64 4.72 3.92
CA ALA A 20 5.16 4.99 2.59
C ALA A 20 4.81 3.87 1.59
N ARG A 21 4.93 2.60 2.01
CA ARG A 21 4.55 1.44 1.20
C ARG A 21 3.05 1.43 0.91
N GLN A 22 2.22 1.69 1.92
CA GLN A 22 0.77 1.77 1.75
C GLN A 22 0.37 2.90 0.79
N ARG A 23 1.00 4.07 0.87
CA ARG A 23 0.79 5.14 -0.12
C ARG A 23 1.12 4.71 -1.56
N ALA A 24 2.19 3.93 -1.75
CA ALA A 24 2.52 3.38 -3.06
C ALA A 24 1.48 2.37 -3.55
N VAL A 25 0.90 1.57 -2.64
CA VAL A 25 -0.23 0.69 -2.94
C VAL A 25 -1.45 1.50 -3.35
N ASP A 26 -1.79 2.56 -2.60
CA ASP A 26 -2.92 3.44 -2.90
C ASP A 26 -2.75 4.15 -4.25
N GLU A 27 -1.56 4.66 -4.56
CA GLU A 27 -1.25 5.27 -5.88
C GLU A 27 -1.38 4.26 -7.03
N ALA A 28 -0.85 3.04 -6.84
CA ALA A 28 -0.99 1.98 -7.83
C ALA A 28 -2.46 1.56 -8.01
N HIS A 29 -3.25 1.55 -6.93
CA HIS A 29 -4.68 1.26 -6.98
C HIS A 29 -5.44 2.36 -7.75
N ASP A 30 -5.15 3.64 -7.48
CA ASP A 30 -5.75 4.77 -8.20
C ASP A 30 -5.49 4.64 -9.70
N ARG A 31 -4.25 4.29 -10.10
CA ARG A 31 -3.93 4.04 -11.51
C ARG A 31 -4.78 2.93 -12.13
N VAL A 32 -5.05 1.84 -11.40
CA VAL A 32 -5.92 0.75 -11.87
C VAL A 32 -7.36 1.22 -12.04
N VAL A 33 -7.86 2.03 -11.10
CA VAL A 33 -9.19 2.64 -11.14
C VAL A 33 -9.29 3.61 -12.34
N GLN A 34 -8.33 4.50 -12.50
CA GLN A 34 -8.24 5.44 -13.62
C GLN A 34 -8.21 4.73 -14.97
N LEU A 35 -7.47 3.62 -15.10
CA LEU A 35 -7.48 2.80 -16.31
C LEU A 35 -8.86 2.22 -16.59
N ARG A 36 -9.54 1.72 -15.55
CA ARG A 36 -10.90 1.18 -15.67
C ARG A 36 -11.92 2.27 -16.06
N GLU A 37 -11.78 3.48 -15.51
CA GLU A 37 -12.62 4.62 -15.85
C GLU A 37 -12.35 5.11 -17.28
N THR A 38 -11.08 5.19 -17.67
CA THR A 38 -10.64 5.62 -19.01
C THR A 38 -11.10 4.66 -20.11
N TYR A 39 -11.00 3.35 -19.88
CA TYR A 39 -11.44 2.34 -20.85
C TYR A 39 -12.96 2.17 -20.89
N GLY A 40 -13.68 2.75 -19.92
CA GLY A 40 -15.13 2.69 -19.83
C GLY A 40 -15.67 1.35 -19.34
N PRO A 41 -16.95 1.31 -18.96
CA PRO A 41 -17.58 0.10 -18.47
C PRO A 41 -17.54 -0.99 -19.56
N PRO A 42 -17.17 -2.24 -19.22
CA PRO A 42 -17.10 -3.34 -20.18
C PRO A 42 -18.44 -3.64 -20.87
N ALA A 43 -19.54 -3.07 -20.36
CA ALA A 43 -20.86 -3.14 -20.96
C ALA A 43 -21.03 -2.29 -22.24
N HIS A 44 -20.20 -1.26 -22.45
CA HIS A 44 -20.32 -0.36 -23.61
C HIS A 44 -19.36 -0.69 -24.76
N ALA A 45 -18.18 -1.24 -24.48
CA ALA A 45 -17.26 -1.72 -25.50
C ALA A 45 -16.32 -2.80 -24.92
N PRO A 46 -16.12 -3.94 -25.61
CA PRO A 46 -15.09 -4.89 -25.21
C PRO A 46 -13.72 -4.22 -25.35
N TRP A 47 -12.95 -4.21 -24.26
CA TRP A 47 -11.59 -3.67 -24.27
C TRP A 47 -10.73 -4.39 -25.30
N THR A 48 -9.87 -3.64 -25.99
CA THR A 48 -8.88 -4.21 -26.90
C THR A 48 -7.84 -5.04 -26.14
N GLY A 49 -7.16 -5.95 -26.82
CA GLY A 49 -6.10 -6.78 -26.20
C GLY A 49 -5.04 -5.95 -25.49
N ALA A 50 -4.60 -4.84 -26.10
CA ALA A 50 -3.62 -3.93 -25.52
C ALA A 50 -4.14 -3.18 -24.28
N GLN A 51 -5.42 -2.77 -24.27
CA GLN A 51 -6.04 -2.13 -23.09
C GLN A 51 -6.13 -3.10 -21.91
N ARG A 52 -6.54 -4.35 -22.19
CA ARG A 52 -6.59 -5.41 -21.19
C ARG A 52 -5.20 -5.73 -20.64
N GLU A 53 -4.20 -5.89 -21.50
CA GLU A 53 -2.81 -6.14 -21.08
C GLU A 53 -2.25 -4.99 -20.21
N THR A 54 -2.54 -3.75 -20.58
CA THR A 54 -2.14 -2.57 -19.79
C THR A 54 -2.80 -2.58 -18.41
N TYR A 55 -4.11 -2.84 -18.36
CA TYR A 55 -4.83 -2.97 -17.09
C TYR A 55 -4.31 -4.12 -16.24
N GLU A 56 -4.10 -5.31 -16.84
CA GLU A 56 -3.60 -6.49 -16.12
C GLU A 56 -2.19 -6.25 -15.56
N THR A 57 -1.34 -5.53 -16.30
CA THR A 57 0.00 -5.14 -15.83
C THR A 57 -0.10 -4.22 -14.61
N ALA A 58 -0.92 -3.16 -14.70
CA ALA A 58 -1.12 -2.24 -13.58
C ALA A 58 -1.73 -2.95 -12.36
N TRP A 59 -2.72 -3.82 -12.58
CA TRP A 59 -3.35 -4.60 -11.53
C TRP A 59 -2.38 -5.57 -10.87
N ARG A 60 -1.50 -6.23 -11.64
CA ARG A 60 -0.46 -7.11 -11.09
C ARG A 60 0.54 -6.33 -10.24
N ALA A 61 1.01 -5.18 -10.72
CA ALA A 61 1.95 -4.33 -9.98
C ALA A 61 1.35 -3.87 -8.65
N TRP A 62 0.11 -3.38 -8.67
CA TRP A 62 -0.63 -3.03 -7.45
C TRP A 62 -0.75 -4.22 -6.48
N ARG A 63 -1.12 -5.40 -7.00
CA ARG A 63 -1.32 -6.59 -6.17
C ARG A 63 -0.01 -7.07 -5.53
N ASP A 64 1.12 -6.91 -6.22
CA ASP A 64 2.43 -7.28 -5.70
C ASP A 64 2.82 -6.36 -4.53
N LEU A 65 2.72 -5.04 -4.75
CA LEU A 65 2.95 -4.03 -3.71
C LEU A 65 2.04 -4.24 -2.49
N ALA A 66 0.76 -4.58 -2.71
CA ALA A 66 -0.18 -4.85 -1.63
C ALA A 66 0.24 -6.08 -0.81
N ARG A 67 0.74 -7.14 -1.46
CA ARG A 67 1.24 -8.34 -0.79
C ARG A 67 2.50 -8.06 0.02
N GLU A 68 3.44 -7.31 -0.56
CA GLU A 68 4.66 -6.90 0.13
C GLU A 68 4.35 -6.05 1.37
N THR A 69 3.41 -5.12 1.23
CA THR A 69 2.95 -4.25 2.33
C THR A 69 2.28 -5.08 3.43
N GLN A 70 1.39 -6.02 3.08
CA GLN A 70 0.79 -6.93 4.06
C GLN A 70 1.83 -7.78 4.81
N ALA A 71 2.85 -8.30 4.11
CA ALA A 71 3.92 -9.05 4.73
C ALA A 71 4.74 -8.19 5.72
N ALA A 72 5.01 -6.93 5.35
CA ALA A 72 5.70 -5.98 6.21
C ALA A 72 4.86 -5.61 7.45
N VAL A 73 3.55 -5.34 7.27
CA VAL A 73 2.61 -5.09 8.39
C VAL A 73 2.58 -6.28 9.35
N GLU A 74 2.55 -7.51 8.84
CA GLU A 74 2.55 -8.70 9.69
C GLU A 74 3.86 -8.85 10.48
N ALA A 75 5.00 -8.60 9.85
CA ALA A 75 6.30 -8.62 10.51
C ALA A 75 6.38 -7.56 11.62
N TYR A 76 5.96 -6.32 11.32
CA TYR A 76 5.91 -5.23 12.28
C TYR A 76 4.95 -5.53 13.43
N ALA A 77 3.72 -5.98 13.13
CA ALA A 77 2.72 -6.31 14.14
C ALA A 77 3.21 -7.39 15.12
N ARG A 78 3.90 -8.43 14.61
CA ARG A 78 4.55 -9.45 15.44
C ARG A 78 5.63 -8.86 16.35
N ARG A 79 6.48 -7.97 15.81
CA ARG A 79 7.56 -7.32 16.56
C ARG A 79 7.02 -6.39 17.65
N ALA A 80 6.01 -5.58 17.32
CA ALA A 80 5.37 -4.63 18.22
C ALA A 80 4.38 -5.30 19.20
N GLY A 81 4.10 -6.59 19.05
CA GLY A 81 3.11 -7.32 19.86
C GLY A 81 1.67 -6.83 19.64
N ARG A 82 1.39 -6.16 18.53
CA ARG A 82 0.07 -5.60 18.20
C ARG A 82 -0.68 -6.50 17.21
N PRO A 83 -2.02 -6.49 17.22
CA PRO A 83 -2.80 -7.21 16.21
C PRO A 83 -2.61 -6.57 14.83
N ARG A 84 -2.38 -7.39 13.80
CA ARG A 84 -2.14 -6.95 12.41
C ARG A 84 -3.22 -6.01 11.88
N THR A 85 -4.48 -6.28 12.23
CA THR A 85 -5.64 -5.48 11.77
C THR A 85 -5.63 -4.07 12.33
N VAL A 86 -5.11 -3.88 13.55
CA VAL A 86 -4.96 -2.54 14.13
C VAL A 86 -3.81 -1.81 13.46
N VAL A 87 -2.65 -2.45 13.30
CA VAL A 87 -1.51 -1.83 12.62
C VAL A 87 -1.88 -1.46 11.18
N GLN A 88 -2.55 -2.34 10.45
CA GLN A 88 -2.99 -2.08 9.08
C GLN A 88 -3.92 -0.86 9.01
N ALA A 89 -4.94 -0.79 9.87
CA ALA A 89 -5.87 0.34 9.88
C ALA A 89 -5.20 1.67 10.28
N GLU A 90 -4.19 1.65 11.13
CA GLU A 90 -3.38 2.82 11.48
C GLU A 90 -2.51 3.26 10.30
N VAL A 91 -1.89 2.31 9.60
CA VAL A 91 -1.09 2.55 8.40
C VAL A 91 -1.94 3.11 7.26
N GLU A 92 -3.12 2.52 7.00
CA GLU A 92 -4.08 3.01 6.00
C GLU A 92 -4.54 4.44 6.32
N ARG A 93 -4.90 4.71 7.58
CA ARG A 93 -5.27 6.06 8.00
C ARG A 93 -4.12 7.04 7.82
N ALA A 94 -2.91 6.71 8.26
CA ALA A 94 -1.75 7.58 8.11
C ALA A 94 -1.31 7.75 6.65
N ALA A 95 -1.57 6.78 5.78
CA ALA A 95 -1.33 6.90 4.34
C ALA A 95 -2.28 7.92 3.70
N GLN A 96 -3.57 7.89 4.08
CA GLN A 96 -4.59 8.83 3.60
C GLN A 96 -4.50 10.21 4.26
N GLN A 97 -4.03 10.28 5.49
CA GLN A 97 -3.64 11.52 6.14
C GLN A 97 -2.27 11.92 5.56
N SER A 98 -2.26 12.44 4.32
CA SER A 98 -1.20 13.39 3.95
C SER A 98 -1.12 14.43 5.07
N PRO A 99 0.08 14.89 5.48
CA PRO A 99 0.17 15.98 6.43
C PRO A 99 -0.54 17.19 5.81
N GLU A 100 -1.81 17.37 6.13
CA GLU A 100 -2.49 18.64 6.02
C GLU A 100 -1.75 19.56 6.98
N GLU A 101 -0.89 20.41 6.42
CA GLU A 101 -0.35 21.59 7.10
C GLU A 101 -1.46 22.58 7.45
#